data_AF-A0A0K3BR68-F1
#
_entry.id   AF-A0A0K3BR68-F1
#
_cell.length_a   1.000
_cell.length_b   1.000
_cell.length_c   1.000
_cell.angle_alpha   90.00
_cell.angle_beta   90.00
_cell.angle_gamma   90.00
#
_symmetry.space_group_name_H-M   'P 1'
#
loop_
_entity.id
_entity.type
_entity.pdbx_description
1 polymer ?
#
loop_
_entity_poly.entity_id
_entity_poly.type
_entity_poly.pdbx_seq_one_letter_code
_entity_poly.pdbx_strand_id
1 'polypeptide(L)'
;MTAGRVILILTCLVVAGLGGWFVLAQWDVANRAATVSSALGAVAAVGVAIWAALRTNTGNTVRASRTGNATARRNGSANTGVRLGEASGRVRADRTGDATASDGGSATTGIDG
;
A
#
# COMPACT_ATOMS: atom_id res chain seq x y z
N MET A 1 6.84 -7.64 -10.69
CA MET A 1 6.14 -6.35 -10.81
C MET A 1 5.00 -6.55 -11.80
N THR A 2 3.75 -6.27 -11.41
CA THR A 2 2.59 -6.52 -12.27
C THR A 2 2.63 -5.58 -13.49
N ALA A 3 2.36 -6.09 -14.68
CA ALA A 3 2.48 -5.36 -15.94
C ALA A 3 1.78 -3.99 -15.94
N GLY A 4 0.66 -3.86 -15.20
CA GLY A 4 -0.04 -2.59 -15.02
C GLY A 4 0.76 -1.50 -14.31
N ARG A 5 1.62 -1.85 -13.33
CA ARG A 5 2.51 -0.89 -12.66
C ARG A 5 3.58 -0.36 -13.61
N VAL A 6 4.09 -1.21 -14.49
CA VAL A 6 5.12 -0.84 -15.48
C VAL A 6 4.55 0.10 -16.52
N ILE A 7 3.36 -0.21 -17.07
CA ILE A 7 2.66 0.65 -18.03
C ILE A 7 2.39 2.04 -17.41
N LEU A 8 1.94 2.10 -16.17
CA LEU A 8 1.62 3.36 -15.51
C LEU A 8 2.88 4.22 -15.27
N ILE A 9 4.00 3.62 -14.88
CA ILE A 9 5.29 4.32 -14.74
C ILE A 9 5.79 4.82 -16.09
N LEU A 10 5.67 4.01 -17.15
CA LEU A 10 6.07 4.36 -18.51
C LEU A 10 5.25 5.53 -19.04
N THR A 11 3.92 5.48 -18.90
CA THR A 11 3.05 6.59 -19.34
C THR A 11 3.34 7.86 -18.54
N CYS A 12 3.61 7.75 -17.23
CA CYS A 12 3.98 8.90 -16.41
C CYS A 12 5.31 9.52 -16.84
N LEU A 13 6.32 8.70 -17.13
CA LEU A 13 7.61 9.15 -17.66
C LEU A 13 7.49 9.81 -19.03
N VAL A 14 6.65 9.26 -19.92
CA VAL A 14 6.39 9.84 -21.25
C VAL A 14 5.69 11.19 -21.12
N VAL A 15 4.68 11.31 -20.27
CA VAL A 15 3.98 12.59 -20.03
C VAL A 15 4.91 13.61 -19.38
N ALA A 16 5.74 13.21 -18.42
CA ALA A 16 6.72 14.09 -17.78
C ALA A 16 7.82 14.53 -18.76
N GLY A 17 8.31 13.63 -19.62
CA GLY A 17 9.28 13.92 -20.65
C GLY A 17 8.73 14.89 -21.71
N LEU A 18 7.51 14.64 -22.20
CA LEU A 18 6.83 15.54 -23.13
C LEU A 18 6.55 16.91 -22.50
N GLY A 19 6.09 16.94 -21.24
CA GLY A 19 5.88 18.18 -20.49
C GLY A 19 7.17 18.98 -20.30
N GLY A 20 8.26 18.32 -19.89
CA GLY A 20 9.58 18.95 -19.76
C GLY A 20 10.13 19.48 -21.08
N TRP A 21 9.94 18.72 -22.17
CA TRP A 21 10.34 19.15 -23.51
C TRP A 21 9.56 20.38 -23.97
N PHE A 22 8.24 20.42 -23.74
CA PHE A 22 7.42 21.59 -24.04
C PHE A 22 7.81 22.82 -23.21
N VAL A 23 8.19 22.63 -21.95
CA VAL A 23 8.68 23.72 -21.08
C VAL A 23 10.01 24.28 -21.59
N LEU A 24 10.92 23.43 -22.03
CA LEU A 24 12.21 23.84 -22.61
C LEU A 24 12.02 24.51 -23.98
N ALA A 25 11.13 23.99 -24.84
CA ALA A 25 10.81 24.59 -26.14
C ALA A 25 10.10 25.95 -26.02
N GLN A 26 9.45 26.25 -24.88
CA GLN A 26 8.78 27.53 -24.64
C GLN A 26 9.70 28.65 -24.14
N TRP A 27 10.99 28.40 -23.89
CA TRP A 27 11.94 29.45 -23.49
C TRP A 27 12.18 30.52 -24.56
N ASP A 28 11.77 30.30 -25.81
CA ASP A 28 11.85 31.30 -26.88
C ASP A 28 10.84 32.47 -26.72
N VAL A 29 9.85 32.36 -25.83
CA VAL A 29 8.77 33.35 -25.69
C VAL A 29 8.73 33.91 -24.27
N ALA A 30 9.62 34.87 -23.99
CA ALA A 30 9.86 35.52 -22.71
C ALA A 30 8.63 36.16 -22.00
N ASN A 31 7.46 36.20 -22.64
CA ASN A 31 6.22 36.76 -22.06
C ASN A 31 5.24 35.69 -21.50
N ARG A 32 5.58 34.39 -21.55
CA ARG A 32 4.67 33.29 -21.13
C ARG A 32 4.97 32.67 -19.76
N ALA A 33 5.92 33.22 -19.00
CA ALA A 33 6.38 32.63 -17.74
C ALA A 33 5.25 32.43 -16.69
N ALA A 34 4.30 33.37 -16.60
CA ALA A 34 3.19 33.27 -15.65
C ALA A 34 2.13 32.20 -16.02
N THR A 35 1.88 32.03 -17.33
CA THR A 35 0.99 30.98 -17.82
C THR A 35 1.63 29.60 -17.66
N VAL A 36 2.93 29.50 -17.92
CA VAL A 36 3.69 28.26 -17.79
C VAL A 36 3.82 27.83 -16.33
N SER A 37 4.01 28.76 -15.39
CA SER A 37 4.07 28.43 -13.96
C SER A 37 2.73 27.91 -13.43
N SER A 38 1.61 28.48 -13.89
CA SER A 38 0.27 27.99 -13.56
C SER A 38 -0.01 26.60 -14.15
N ALA A 39 0.43 26.35 -15.39
CA ALA A 39 0.33 25.05 -16.03
C ALA A 39 1.17 23.98 -15.29
N LEU A 40 2.39 24.32 -14.87
CA LEU A 40 3.25 23.45 -14.05
C LEU A 40 2.62 23.15 -12.68
N GLY A 41 2.01 24.14 -12.04
CA GLY A 41 1.26 23.94 -10.79
C GLY A 41 0.10 22.97 -10.96
N ALA A 42 -0.66 23.08 -12.05
CA ALA A 42 -1.75 22.16 -12.37
C ALA A 42 -1.24 20.73 -12.62
N VAL A 43 -0.16 20.56 -13.37
CA VAL A 43 0.46 19.24 -13.61
C VAL A 43 0.98 18.62 -12.32
N ALA A 44 1.62 19.41 -11.45
CA ALA A 44 2.07 18.95 -10.14
C ALA A 44 0.89 18.52 -9.25
N ALA A 45 -0.19 19.30 -9.23
CA ALA A 45 -1.40 18.96 -8.49
C ALA A 45 -2.03 17.64 -8.98
N VAL A 46 -2.09 17.43 -10.29
CA VAL A 46 -2.56 16.17 -10.89
C VAL A 46 -1.64 15.00 -10.50
N GLY A 47 -0.32 15.19 -10.54
CA GLY A 47 0.64 14.18 -10.09
C GLY A 47 0.45 13.78 -8.63
N VAL A 48 0.26 14.77 -7.74
CA VAL A 48 -0.02 14.54 -6.32
C VAL A 48 -1.38 13.85 -6.12
N ALA A 49 -2.41 14.25 -6.85
CA ALA A 49 -3.73 13.62 -6.79
C ALA A 49 -3.69 12.15 -7.22
N ILE A 50 -2.98 11.83 -8.30
CA ILE A 50 -2.78 10.44 -8.76
C ILE A 50 -1.98 9.65 -7.71
N TRP A 51 -0.90 10.22 -7.18
CA TRP A 51 -0.10 9.57 -6.14
C TRP A 51 -0.92 9.30 -4.86
N ALA A 52 -1.75 10.26 -4.45
CA ALA A 52 -2.66 10.11 -3.32
C ALA A 52 -3.70 9.02 -3.56
N ALA A 53 -4.29 8.97 -4.76
CA ALA A 53 -5.24 7.94 -5.16
C ALA A 53 -4.60 6.53 -5.21
N LEU A 54 -3.34 6.44 -5.62
CA LEU A 54 -2.61 5.17 -5.63
C LEU A 54 -2.26 4.69 -4.21
N ARG A 55 -1.95 5.59 -3.27
CA ARG A 55 -1.74 5.23 -1.85
C ARG A 55 -2.99 4.66 -1.20
N THR A 56 -4.18 5.13 -1.58
CA THR A 56 -5.44 4.80 -0.88
C THR A 56 -5.83 3.32 -1.02
N ASN A 57 -5.24 2.59 -1.97
CA ASN A 57 -5.57 1.19 -2.25
C ASN A 57 -4.58 0.16 -1.67
N THR A 58 -3.68 0.58 -0.77
CA THR A 58 -2.63 -0.28 -0.22
C THR A 58 -3.00 -0.99 1.09
N GLY A 59 -4.31 -1.18 1.35
CA GLY A 59 -4.75 -1.99 2.48
C GLY A 59 -4.38 -3.45 2.24
N ASN A 60 -3.40 -3.97 3.00
CA ASN A 60 -3.00 -5.36 2.88
C ASN A 60 -4.16 -6.25 3.37
N THR A 61 -4.81 -6.98 2.45
CA THR A 61 -5.91 -7.89 2.83
C THR A 61 -5.29 -9.19 3.31
N VAL A 62 -5.36 -9.44 4.61
CA VAL A 62 -4.76 -10.62 5.23
C VAL A 62 -5.86 -11.61 5.57
N ARG A 63 -5.74 -12.83 5.04
CA ARG A 63 -6.68 -13.92 5.30
C ARG A 63 -5.95 -15.10 5.91
N ALA A 64 -6.21 -15.36 7.18
CA ALA A 64 -5.80 -16.62 7.82
C ALA A 64 -6.93 -17.64 7.61
N SER A 65 -6.62 -18.79 7.02
CA SER A 65 -7.63 -19.84 6.86
C SER A 65 -7.10 -21.23 7.09
N ARG A 66 -7.94 -22.10 7.68
CA ARG A 66 -7.55 -23.46 8.07
C ARG A 66 -6.35 -23.46 9.01
N THR A 67 -6.37 -22.56 10.01
CA THR A 67 -5.33 -22.58 11.05
C THR A 67 -5.59 -23.77 11.97
N GLY A 68 -4.50 -24.41 12.43
CA GLY A 68 -4.58 -25.56 13.33
C GLY A 68 -4.90 -25.16 14.77
N ASN A 69 -4.68 -26.10 15.69
CA ASN A 69 -4.86 -25.87 17.12
C ASN A 69 -3.57 -25.29 17.71
N ALA A 70 -3.70 -24.27 18.57
CA ALA A 70 -2.60 -23.66 19.30
C ALA A 70 -2.68 -24.05 20.78
N THR A 71 -1.59 -24.59 21.35
CA THR A 71 -1.53 -24.91 22.78
C THR A 71 -0.30 -24.29 23.42
N ALA A 72 -0.51 -23.37 24.36
CA ALA A 72 0.54 -22.75 25.15
C ALA A 72 0.53 -23.27 26.60
N ARG A 73 1.70 -23.59 27.14
CA ARG A 73 1.90 -24.04 28.53
C ARG A 73 3.07 -23.27 29.17
N ARG A 74 3.10 -23.18 30.50
CA ARG A 74 4.20 -22.60 31.31
C ARG A 74 4.66 -21.22 30.83
N ASN A 75 3.80 -20.21 30.92
CA ASN A 75 4.08 -18.83 30.46
C ASN A 75 4.55 -18.70 28.99
N GLY A 76 4.37 -19.74 28.16
CA GLY A 76 4.76 -19.73 26.75
C GLY A 76 3.74 -19.02 25.84
N SER A 77 4.15 -18.68 24.62
CA SER A 77 3.27 -18.17 23.58
C SER A 77 3.17 -19.16 22.42
N ALA A 78 1.96 -19.49 21.99
CA ALA A 78 1.69 -20.34 20.84
C ALA A 78 0.73 -19.63 19.87
N ASN A 79 1.17 -19.42 18.63
CA ASN A 79 0.34 -18.82 17.60
C ASN A 79 0.25 -19.76 16.41
N THR A 80 -0.98 -20.07 15.97
CA THR A 80 -1.23 -20.75 14.70
C THR A 80 -2.06 -19.84 13.80
N GLY A 81 -1.40 -19.24 12.81
CA GLY A 81 -2.02 -18.25 11.95
C GLY A 81 -1.05 -17.12 11.60
N VAL A 82 -1.56 -15.89 11.58
CA VAL A 82 -0.77 -14.71 11.22
C VAL A 82 -0.73 -13.73 12.38
N ARG A 83 0.47 -13.27 12.74
CA ARG A 83 0.68 -12.17 13.68
C ARG A 83 0.93 -10.88 12.91
N LEU A 84 0.13 -9.85 13.14
CA LEU A 84 0.17 -8.56 12.44
C LEU A 84 0.38 -7.45 13.45
N GLY A 85 1.38 -6.57 13.27
CA GLY A 85 1.53 -5.40 14.14
C GLY A 85 0.50 -4.30 13.85
N GLU A 86 0.41 -3.87 12.59
CA GLU A 86 -0.60 -2.93 12.14
C GLU A 86 -1.21 -3.44 10.82
N ALA A 87 -2.52 -3.66 10.82
CA ALA A 87 -3.25 -4.02 9.61
C ALA A 87 -3.94 -2.77 9.04
N SER A 88 -3.50 -2.32 7.87
CA SER A 88 -4.11 -1.20 7.15
C SER A 88 -5.28 -1.61 6.23
N GLY A 89 -5.57 -2.91 6.15
CA GLY A 89 -6.55 -3.50 5.22
C GLY A 89 -7.53 -4.47 5.89
N ARG A 90 -8.34 -5.16 5.09
CA ARG A 90 -9.34 -6.10 5.60
C ARG A 90 -8.67 -7.36 6.15
N VAL A 91 -8.92 -7.66 7.41
CA VAL A 91 -8.41 -8.83 8.11
C VAL A 91 -9.53 -9.86 8.25
N ARG A 92 -9.30 -11.11 7.84
CA ARG A 92 -10.32 -12.18 7.94
C ARG A 92 -9.74 -13.51 8.38
N ALA A 93 -10.21 -14.01 9.51
CA ALA A 93 -10.00 -15.38 9.95
C ALA A 93 -11.15 -16.28 9.44
N ASP A 94 -10.83 -17.45 8.89
CA ASP A 94 -11.82 -18.39 8.35
C ASP A 94 -11.45 -19.84 8.68
N ARG A 95 -12.36 -20.59 9.31
CA ARG A 95 -12.10 -21.98 9.75
C ARG A 95 -10.81 -22.09 10.57
N THR A 96 -10.79 -21.42 11.71
CA THR A 96 -9.67 -21.50 12.67
C THR A 96 -9.88 -22.64 13.66
N GLY A 97 -8.81 -23.30 14.08
CA GLY A 97 -8.82 -24.31 15.13
C GLY A 97 -8.89 -23.75 16.54
N ASP A 98 -8.77 -24.63 17.54
CA ASP A 98 -8.92 -24.29 18.96
C ASP A 98 -7.63 -23.69 19.54
N ALA A 99 -7.78 -22.64 20.35
CA ALA A 99 -6.70 -22.03 21.11
C ALA A 99 -6.82 -22.43 22.59
N THR A 100 -5.75 -22.96 23.18
CA THR A 100 -5.74 -23.34 24.60
C THR A 100 -4.47 -22.83 25.26
N ALA A 101 -4.63 -22.05 26.32
CA ALA A 101 -3.53 -21.57 27.14
C ALA A 101 -3.68 -22.07 28.59
N SER A 102 -2.56 -22.42 29.21
CA SER A 102 -2.50 -22.82 30.62
C SER A 102 -1.27 -22.20 31.29
N ASP A 103 -1.31 -22.08 32.62
CA ASP A 103 -0.20 -21.57 33.45
C ASP A 103 0.32 -20.20 32.98
N GLY A 104 -0.59 -19.24 32.75
CA GLY A 104 -0.23 -17.87 32.32
C GLY A 104 0.25 -17.75 30.88
N GLY A 105 0.15 -18.80 30.07
CA GLY A 105 0.50 -18.75 28.64
C GLY A 105 -0.47 -17.94 27.78
N SER A 106 -0.08 -17.68 26.53
CA SER A 106 -0.92 -17.04 25.52
C SER A 106 -1.02 -17.91 24.27
N ALA A 107 -2.24 -18.25 23.87
CA ALA A 107 -2.50 -19.07 22.68
C ALA A 107 -3.47 -18.35 21.74
N THR A 108 -3.08 -18.20 20.47
CA THR A 108 -3.93 -17.58 19.44
C THR A 108 -4.03 -18.50 18.22
N THR A 109 -5.25 -18.66 17.70
CA THR A 109 -5.51 -19.29 16.39
C THR A 109 -6.12 -18.25 15.45
N GLY A 110 -5.70 -18.23 14.18
CA GLY A 110 -6.19 -17.26 13.21
C GLY A 110 -5.32 -16.02 13.09
N ILE A 111 -5.71 -14.92 13.71
CA ILE A 111 -5.04 -13.62 13.55
C ILE A 111 -4.83 -12.96 14.91
N ASP A 112 -3.59 -12.56 15.17
CA ASP A 112 -3.11 -11.96 16.42
C ASP A 112 -2.51 -10.58 16.10
N GLY A 113 -2.79 -9.56 16.90
CA GLY A 113 -2.26 -8.21 16.70
C GLY A 113 -2.09 -7.42 17.98
#